data_AF-T2M5T4-F1
#
_entry.id   AF-T2M5T4-F1
#
_cell.length_a   1.000
_cell.length_b   1.000
_cell.length_c   1.000
_cell.angle_alpha   90.00
_cell.angle_beta   90.00
_cell.angle_gamma   90.00
#
_symmetry.space_group_name_H-M   'P 1'
#
loop_
_entity.id
_entity.type
_entity.pdbx_description
1 polymer ?
#
loop_
_entity_poly.entity_id
_entity_poly.type
_entity_poly.pdbx_seq_one_letter_code
_entity_poly.pdbx_strand_id
1 'polypeptide(L)'
;MTKKNTTFSEETCLFSKSDNINPSEVVSLDCEMVGISNNQDALGRCSIVDYFGNVLYDKYIKPESTITDYRTKWSGIKPHHMHQAISFKKARGEIYNIIKNKVIVGHSLHFDFKVLKLNRNNFKIRDISTSTLLRQLANFPSNQIVSLKRLAQVILGRDIQSGSHCSIEDSIATMDLYKIVENDWGNNVKSSTLKYLDDFFWPCWLQ
;
A
#
# COMPACT_ATOMS: atom_id res chain seq x y z
N MET A 1 -46.93 -17.22 42.87
CA MET A 1 -46.31 -18.05 41.80
C MET A 1 -46.98 -17.71 40.48
N THR A 2 -46.40 -16.81 39.72
CA THR A 2 -46.84 -16.46 38.36
C THR A 2 -45.56 -16.35 37.53
N LYS A 3 -45.32 -17.36 36.68
CA LYS A 3 -44.16 -17.41 35.79
C LYS A 3 -44.41 -16.45 34.63
N LYS A 4 -43.60 -15.40 34.53
CA LYS A 4 -43.50 -14.59 33.30
C LYS A 4 -42.63 -15.37 32.31
N ASN A 5 -43.23 -15.80 31.20
CA ASN A 5 -42.51 -16.30 30.04
C ASN A 5 -41.92 -15.09 29.30
N THR A 6 -40.62 -14.90 29.41
CA THR A 6 -39.86 -13.94 28.61
C THR A 6 -39.37 -14.67 27.36
N THR A 7 -40.04 -14.43 26.23
CA THR A 7 -39.54 -14.78 24.90
C THR A 7 -38.32 -13.91 24.60
N PHE A 8 -37.13 -14.52 24.51
CA PHE A 8 -35.98 -13.89 23.90
C PHE A 8 -36.18 -13.90 22.39
N SER A 9 -36.38 -12.73 21.81
CA SER A 9 -36.27 -12.53 20.36
C SER A 9 -34.82 -12.71 19.96
N GLU A 10 -34.54 -13.72 19.15
CA GLU A 10 -33.29 -13.84 18.41
C GLU A 10 -33.19 -12.65 17.45
N GLU A 11 -32.52 -11.58 17.86
CA GLU A 11 -32.01 -10.59 16.91
C GLU A 11 -30.90 -11.26 16.09
N THR A 12 -31.29 -11.82 14.95
CA THR A 12 -30.35 -12.15 13.88
C THR A 12 -29.72 -10.85 13.42
N CYS A 13 -28.57 -10.52 14.00
CA CYS A 13 -27.64 -9.56 13.44
C CYS A 13 -27.28 -10.09 12.05
N LEU A 14 -27.87 -9.47 11.02
CA LEU A 14 -27.52 -9.71 9.63
C LEU A 14 -26.06 -9.28 9.46
N PHE A 15 -25.13 -10.20 9.70
CA PHE A 15 -23.79 -10.12 9.17
C PHE A 15 -23.95 -9.98 7.65
N SER A 16 -23.80 -8.77 7.14
CA SER A 16 -23.64 -8.54 5.72
C SER A 16 -22.49 -9.44 5.27
N LYS A 17 -22.76 -10.38 4.36
CA LYS A 17 -21.77 -11.26 3.74
C LYS A 17 -20.51 -10.44 3.47
N SER A 18 -19.40 -10.80 4.12
CA SER A 18 -18.09 -10.34 3.69
C SER A 18 -18.00 -10.63 2.20
N ASP A 19 -17.66 -9.63 1.39
CA ASP A 19 -17.23 -9.89 0.02
C ASP A 19 -16.06 -10.88 0.16
N ASN A 20 -16.28 -12.15 -0.14
CA ASN A 20 -15.23 -13.17 -0.17
C ASN A 20 -14.35 -12.82 -1.37
N ILE A 21 -13.44 -11.86 -1.19
CA ILE A 21 -12.49 -11.45 -2.20
C ILE A 21 -11.64 -12.68 -2.53
N ASN A 22 -11.62 -13.09 -3.79
CA ASN A 22 -10.81 -14.21 -4.20
C ASN A 22 -9.34 -13.79 -4.15
N PRO A 23 -8.42 -14.57 -3.53
CA PRO A 23 -6.99 -14.26 -3.51
C PRO A 23 -6.39 -13.92 -4.89
N SER A 24 -6.90 -14.53 -5.96
CA SER A 24 -6.46 -14.25 -7.34
C SER A 24 -6.86 -12.85 -7.84
N GLU A 25 -7.77 -12.16 -7.16
CA GLU A 25 -8.22 -10.80 -7.48
C GLU A 25 -7.48 -9.72 -6.69
N VAL A 26 -6.56 -10.09 -5.81
CA VAL A 26 -5.80 -9.16 -4.96
C VAL A 26 -4.34 -9.11 -5.40
N VAL A 27 -3.81 -7.90 -5.51
CA VAL A 27 -2.38 -7.66 -5.75
C VAL A 27 -1.89 -6.56 -4.80
N SER A 28 -0.62 -6.63 -4.41
CA SER A 28 0.04 -5.51 -3.73
C SER A 28 1.01 -4.81 -4.68
N LEU A 29 1.05 -3.49 -4.59
CA LEU A 29 1.85 -2.61 -5.44
C LEU A 29 2.63 -1.62 -4.58
N ASP A 30 3.91 -1.45 -4.92
CA ASP A 30 4.78 -0.42 -4.36
C ASP A 30 5.69 0.16 -5.46
N CYS A 31 5.90 1.49 -5.40
CA CYS A 31 6.73 2.23 -6.32
C CYS A 31 7.87 2.95 -5.61
N GLU A 32 9.07 2.84 -6.16
CA GLU A 32 10.20 3.70 -5.77
C GLU A 32 10.28 4.91 -6.70
N MET A 33 10.45 6.09 -6.11
CA MET A 33 10.50 7.35 -6.85
C MET A 33 11.91 7.94 -6.91
N VAL A 34 12.21 8.54 -8.07
CA VAL A 34 13.37 9.41 -8.29
C VAL A 34 12.92 10.86 -8.42
N GLY A 35 13.82 11.81 -8.17
CA GLY A 35 13.60 13.23 -8.37
C GLY A 35 13.89 13.66 -9.80
N ILE A 36 13.01 14.47 -10.37
CA ILE A 36 13.17 15.16 -11.66
C ILE A 36 13.13 16.68 -11.46
N SER A 37 13.30 17.43 -12.56
CA SER A 37 13.23 18.91 -12.58
C SER A 37 12.07 19.48 -11.75
N ASN A 38 12.30 20.63 -11.10
CA ASN A 38 11.35 21.28 -10.18
C ASN A 38 11.01 20.45 -8.94
N ASN A 39 11.94 19.58 -8.51
CA ASN A 39 11.80 18.72 -7.33
C ASN A 39 10.54 17.83 -7.38
N GLN A 40 10.11 17.44 -8.58
CA GLN A 40 8.95 16.56 -8.75
C GLN A 40 9.36 15.09 -8.65
N ASP A 41 8.42 14.26 -8.24
CA ASP A 41 8.60 12.80 -8.16
C ASP A 41 8.34 12.15 -9.53
N ALA A 42 9.14 11.16 -9.89
CA ALA A 42 8.89 10.30 -11.03
C ALA A 42 9.13 8.82 -10.69
N LEU A 43 8.42 7.93 -11.38
CA LEU A 43 8.53 6.50 -11.19
C LEU A 43 9.91 5.97 -11.62
N GLY A 44 10.63 5.34 -10.70
CA GLY A 44 11.95 4.75 -10.96
C GLY A 44 12.01 3.21 -10.85
N ARG A 45 11.16 2.61 -10.02
CA ARG A 45 10.95 1.16 -9.91
C ARG A 45 9.49 0.89 -9.51
N CYS A 46 8.91 -0.20 -9.97
CA CYS A 46 7.62 -0.68 -9.46
C CYS A 46 7.68 -2.18 -9.28
N SER A 47 7.19 -2.63 -8.12
CA SER A 47 7.00 -4.05 -7.82
C SER A 47 5.52 -4.33 -7.60
N ILE A 48 5.06 -5.47 -8.09
CA ILE A 48 3.72 -5.99 -7.87
C ILE A 48 3.83 -7.46 -7.46
N VAL A 49 3.18 -7.82 -6.37
CA VAL A 49 3.09 -9.20 -5.89
C VAL A 49 1.63 -9.67 -5.84
N ASP A 50 1.42 -10.97 -6.00
CA ASP A 50 0.12 -11.59 -5.78
C ASP A 50 -0.22 -11.71 -4.28
N TYR A 51 -1.40 -12.23 -3.97
CA TYR A 51 -1.82 -12.47 -2.60
C TYR A 51 -0.85 -13.36 -1.80
N PHE A 52 -0.18 -14.31 -2.44
CA PHE A 52 0.74 -15.22 -1.77
C PHE A 52 2.17 -14.67 -1.64
N GLY A 53 2.44 -13.48 -2.18
CA GLY A 53 3.74 -12.83 -2.16
C GLY A 53 4.63 -13.21 -3.35
N ASN A 54 4.10 -13.89 -4.37
CA ASN A 54 4.86 -14.15 -5.59
C ASN A 54 4.97 -12.88 -6.43
N VAL A 55 6.17 -12.60 -6.95
CA VAL A 55 6.42 -11.42 -7.79
C VAL A 55 5.78 -11.58 -9.16
N LEU A 56 4.81 -10.71 -9.48
CA LEU A 56 4.17 -10.62 -10.79
C LEU A 56 4.87 -9.61 -11.71
N TYR A 57 5.47 -8.58 -11.11
CA TYR A 57 6.16 -7.51 -11.81
C TYR A 57 7.24 -6.93 -10.91
N ASP A 58 8.45 -6.77 -11.44
CA ASP A 58 9.52 -5.97 -10.81
C ASP A 58 10.41 -5.43 -11.90
N LYS A 59 10.36 -4.12 -12.15
CA LYS A 59 11.16 -3.49 -13.19
C LYS A 59 11.62 -2.11 -12.76
N TYR A 60 12.81 -1.74 -13.21
CA TYR A 60 13.25 -0.35 -13.24
C TYR A 60 12.62 0.38 -14.43
N ILE A 61 12.22 1.62 -14.20
CA ILE A 61 11.53 2.47 -15.17
C ILE A 61 12.37 3.71 -15.40
N LYS A 62 12.58 4.04 -16.67
CA LYS A 62 13.18 5.32 -17.08
C LYS A 62 12.06 6.36 -17.18
N PRO A 63 12.07 7.42 -16.35
CA PRO A 63 11.12 8.52 -16.46
C PRO A 63 11.19 9.22 -17.82
N GLU A 64 10.12 9.93 -18.18
CA GLU A 64 10.08 10.76 -19.39
C GLU A 64 11.00 11.99 -19.26
N SER A 65 11.13 12.52 -18.04
CA SER A 65 12.00 13.66 -17.72
C SER A 65 13.37 13.20 -17.24
N THR A 66 14.38 14.08 -17.36
CA THR A 66 15.72 13.83 -16.83
C THR A 66 15.70 13.67 -15.31
N ILE A 67 16.32 12.59 -14.83
CA ILE A 67 16.54 12.36 -13.39
C ILE A 67 17.59 13.36 -12.90
N THR A 68 17.24 14.14 -11.88
CA THR A 68 18.14 15.07 -11.20
C THR A 68 18.64 14.54 -9.86
N ASP A 69 17.88 13.65 -9.23
CA ASP A 69 18.26 12.97 -7.99
C ASP A 69 17.71 11.54 -7.98
N TYR A 70 18.58 10.54 -7.80
CA TYR A 70 18.15 9.15 -7.70
C TYR A 70 17.49 8.81 -6.37
N ARG A 71 17.70 9.64 -5.34
CA ARG A 71 17.18 9.42 -3.99
C ARG A 71 17.61 8.08 -3.41
N THR A 72 18.80 7.61 -3.78
CA THR A 72 19.30 6.23 -3.55
C THR A 72 19.22 5.78 -2.09
N LYS A 73 19.40 6.71 -1.14
CA LYS A 73 19.25 6.42 0.29
C LYS A 73 17.88 5.81 0.61
N TRP A 74 16.84 6.25 -0.09
CA TRP A 74 15.46 5.83 0.09
C TRP A 74 15.07 4.82 -0.99
N SER A 75 15.18 5.19 -2.27
CA SER A 75 14.70 4.38 -3.40
C SER A 75 15.52 3.11 -3.70
N GLY A 76 16.78 3.07 -3.23
CA GLY A 76 17.76 2.05 -3.64
C GLY A 76 18.20 2.16 -5.11
N ILE A 77 17.65 3.11 -5.89
CA ILE A 77 17.93 3.24 -7.31
C ILE A 77 19.29 3.90 -7.53
N LYS A 78 20.08 3.34 -8.46
CA LYS A 78 21.40 3.83 -8.86
C LYS A 78 21.42 4.10 -10.37
N PRO A 79 22.32 4.96 -10.88
CA PRO A 79 22.40 5.28 -12.30
C PRO A 79 22.48 4.07 -13.22
N HIS A 80 23.23 3.03 -12.85
CA HIS A 80 23.39 1.84 -13.68
C HIS A 80 22.09 1.04 -13.86
N HIS A 81 21.11 1.15 -12.95
CA HIS A 81 19.80 0.53 -13.13
C HIS A 81 19.07 1.11 -14.36
N MET A 82 19.38 2.36 -14.75
CA MET A 82 18.76 3.02 -15.91
C MET A 82 19.27 2.49 -17.25
N HIS A 83 20.37 1.73 -17.27
CA HIS A 83 20.87 1.12 -18.51
C HIS A 83 19.94 0.04 -19.06
N GLN A 84 19.22 -0.66 -18.18
CA GLN A 84 18.29 -1.74 -18.53
C GLN A 84 16.83 -1.38 -18.23
N ALA A 85 16.57 -0.16 -17.74
CA ALA A 85 15.23 0.30 -17.40
C ALA A 85 14.35 0.41 -18.66
N ILE A 86 13.09 0.00 -18.52
CA ILE A 86 12.10 0.13 -19.60
C ILE A 86 11.52 1.54 -19.63
N SER A 87 10.96 1.96 -20.77
CA SER A 87 10.32 3.27 -20.87
C SER A 87 9.07 3.36 -19.99
N PHE A 88 8.83 4.54 -19.41
CA PHE A 88 7.62 4.82 -18.62
C PHE A 88 6.32 4.42 -19.34
N LYS A 89 6.18 4.73 -20.64
CA LYS A 89 5.00 4.36 -21.43
C LYS A 89 4.75 2.85 -21.45
N LYS A 90 5.81 2.04 -21.62
CA LYS A 90 5.71 0.58 -21.62
C LYS A 90 5.36 0.07 -20.22
N ALA A 91 6.09 0.52 -19.20
CA ALA A 91 5.87 0.14 -17.82
C ALA A 91 4.43 0.43 -17.36
N ARG A 92 3.93 1.65 -17.61
CA ARG A 92 2.58 2.06 -17.23
C ARG A 92 1.51 1.18 -17.87
N GLY A 93 1.69 0.78 -19.14
CA GLY A 93 0.77 -0.13 -19.82
C GLY A 93 0.79 -1.55 -19.23
N GLU A 94 1.98 -2.08 -18.93
CA GLU A 94 2.14 -3.38 -18.28
C GLU A 94 1.52 -3.39 -16.88
N ILE A 95 1.86 -2.40 -16.04
CA ILE A 95 1.32 -2.22 -14.69
C ILE A 95 -0.21 -2.10 -14.72
N TYR A 96 -0.76 -1.22 -15.57
CA TYR A 96 -2.21 -1.07 -15.70
C TYR A 96 -2.91 -2.38 -16.05
N ASN A 97 -2.33 -3.18 -16.96
CA ASN A 97 -2.90 -4.45 -17.35
C ASN A 97 -2.92 -5.50 -16.24
N ILE A 98 -1.96 -5.44 -15.31
CA ILE A 98 -1.90 -6.33 -14.15
C ILE A 98 -2.95 -5.92 -13.11
N ILE A 99 -3.05 -4.62 -12.82
CA ILE A 99 -3.87 -4.11 -11.72
C ILE A 99 -5.33 -3.82 -12.12
N LYS A 100 -5.65 -3.73 -13.42
CA LYS A 100 -7.03 -3.49 -13.86
C LYS A 100 -7.94 -4.62 -13.36
N ASN A 101 -9.10 -4.24 -12.82
CA ASN A 101 -10.08 -5.16 -12.23
C ASN A 101 -9.58 -5.94 -11.00
N LYS A 102 -8.46 -5.54 -10.37
CA LYS A 102 -7.98 -6.10 -9.11
C LYS A 102 -8.32 -5.19 -7.92
N VAL A 103 -8.27 -5.78 -6.73
CA VAL A 103 -8.12 -5.04 -5.47
C VAL A 103 -6.64 -4.76 -5.28
N ILE A 104 -6.28 -3.49 -5.10
CA ILE A 104 -4.90 -3.04 -5.02
C ILE A 104 -4.60 -2.68 -3.56
N VAL A 105 -3.64 -3.40 -3.01
CA VAL A 105 -3.14 -3.24 -1.65
C VAL A 105 -1.81 -2.49 -1.68
N GLY A 106 -1.65 -1.49 -0.82
CA GLY A 106 -0.41 -0.72 -0.75
C GLY A 106 -0.39 0.14 0.51
N HIS A 107 0.68 0.91 0.70
CA HIS A 107 0.82 1.82 1.83
C HIS A 107 1.03 3.26 1.32
N SER A 108 0.08 4.14 1.61
CA SER A 108 0.06 5.52 1.10
C SER A 108 0.01 5.62 -0.42
N LEU A 109 -0.81 4.76 -1.05
CA LEU A 109 -0.94 4.58 -2.50
C LEU A 109 -1.22 5.85 -3.31
N HIS A 110 -1.63 6.95 -2.68
CA HIS A 110 -1.77 8.24 -3.37
C HIS A 110 -0.47 8.64 -4.11
N PHE A 111 0.70 8.39 -3.51
CA PHE A 111 2.00 8.71 -4.12
C PHE A 111 2.29 7.83 -5.34
N ASP A 112 2.05 6.52 -5.24
CA ASP A 112 2.20 5.56 -6.34
C ASP A 112 1.32 5.94 -7.54
N PHE A 113 0.02 6.16 -7.30
CA PHE A 113 -0.93 6.52 -8.36
C PHE A 113 -0.58 7.85 -9.03
N LYS A 114 -0.03 8.81 -8.26
CA LYS A 114 0.47 10.09 -8.79
C LYS A 114 1.60 9.88 -9.78
N VAL A 115 2.64 9.11 -9.42
CA VAL A 115 3.79 8.87 -10.32
C VAL A 115 3.46 7.92 -11.48
N LEU A 116 2.48 7.01 -11.30
CA LEU A 116 1.93 6.19 -12.38
C LEU A 116 1.04 6.98 -13.35
N LYS A 117 0.66 8.22 -13.02
CA LYS A 117 -0.32 9.02 -13.76
C LYS A 117 -1.62 8.25 -13.98
N LEU A 118 -2.12 7.60 -12.93
CA LEU A 118 -3.37 6.84 -12.92
C LEU A 118 -4.35 7.48 -11.93
N ASN A 119 -5.63 7.58 -12.31
CA ASN A 119 -6.65 8.09 -11.40
C ASN A 119 -7.02 7.00 -10.39
N ARG A 120 -6.61 7.18 -9.13
CA ARG A 120 -6.87 6.27 -8.01
C ARG A 120 -8.36 5.91 -7.86
N ASN A 121 -9.28 6.83 -8.18
CA ASN A 121 -10.73 6.61 -8.04
C ASN A 121 -11.28 5.55 -9.00
N ASN A 122 -10.52 5.16 -10.01
CA ASN A 122 -10.92 4.12 -10.97
C ASN A 122 -10.62 2.70 -10.47
N PHE A 123 -10.09 2.54 -9.25
CA PHE A 123 -9.60 1.27 -8.73
C PHE A 123 -10.18 0.95 -7.35
N LYS A 124 -10.27 -0.34 -7.04
CA LYS A 124 -10.58 -0.83 -5.70
C LYS A 124 -9.30 -0.80 -4.87
N ILE A 125 -9.23 0.08 -3.88
CA ILE A 125 -8.01 0.32 -3.09
C ILE A 125 -8.19 -0.21 -1.66
N ARG A 126 -7.11 -0.78 -1.12
CA ARG A 126 -6.92 -1.16 0.28
C ARG A 126 -5.61 -0.54 0.77
N ASP A 127 -5.71 0.64 1.37
CA ASP A 127 -4.55 1.45 1.74
C ASP A 127 -4.19 1.16 3.21
N ILE A 128 -3.11 0.41 3.45
CA ILE A 128 -2.68 -0.01 4.79
C ILE A 128 -2.46 1.19 5.70
N SER A 129 -1.99 2.32 5.15
CA SER A 129 -1.70 3.53 5.92
C SER A 129 -2.96 4.14 6.57
N THR A 130 -4.15 3.84 6.03
CA THR A 130 -5.43 4.33 6.56
C THR A 130 -6.13 3.34 7.48
N SER A 131 -5.69 2.09 7.59
CA SER A 131 -6.32 1.07 8.44
C SER A 131 -6.27 1.42 9.93
N THR A 132 -7.42 1.77 10.50
CA THR A 132 -7.56 2.04 11.94
C THR A 132 -7.33 0.78 12.78
N LEU A 133 -7.79 -0.38 12.30
CA LEU A 133 -7.63 -1.65 13.00
C LEU A 133 -6.14 -2.02 13.16
N LEU A 134 -5.33 -1.89 12.11
CA LEU A 134 -3.88 -2.13 12.23
C LEU A 134 -3.22 -1.19 13.24
N ARG A 135 -3.61 0.09 13.27
CA ARG A 135 -3.08 1.04 14.27
C ARG A 135 -3.49 0.64 15.68
N GLN A 136 -4.73 0.20 15.88
CA GLN A 136 -5.20 -0.30 17.18
C GLN A 136 -4.45 -1.55 17.62
N LEU A 137 -4.31 -2.55 16.74
CA LEU A 137 -3.54 -3.78 17.02
C LEU A 137 -2.08 -3.48 17.36
N ALA A 138 -1.50 -2.45 16.74
CA ALA A 138 -0.13 -2.02 16.98
C ALA A 138 0.03 -1.03 18.16
N ASN A 139 -1.06 -0.70 18.88
CA ASN A 139 -1.09 0.32 19.93
C ASN A 139 -0.57 1.71 19.50
N PHE A 140 -0.84 2.10 18.25
CA PHE A 140 -0.53 3.43 17.72
C PHE A 140 -1.73 4.39 17.77
N PRO A 141 -1.50 5.73 17.73
CA PRO A 141 -2.58 6.70 17.67
C PRO A 141 -3.50 6.48 16.46
N SER A 142 -4.80 6.46 16.69
CA SER A 142 -5.79 6.19 15.63
C SER A 142 -5.91 7.34 14.61
N ASN A 143 -5.49 8.54 14.99
CA ASN A 143 -5.60 9.78 14.20
C ASN A 143 -4.33 10.16 13.41
N GLN A 144 -3.32 9.28 13.38
CA GLN A 144 -2.07 9.52 12.66
C GLN A 144 -1.73 8.36 11.72
N ILE A 145 -1.14 8.67 10.56
CA ILE A 145 -0.64 7.66 9.62
C ILE A 145 0.72 7.17 10.11
N VAL A 146 0.87 5.85 10.26
CA VAL A 146 2.11 5.20 10.74
C VAL A 146 2.89 4.62 9.56
N SER A 147 4.21 4.71 9.59
CA SER A 147 5.10 4.15 8.57
C SER A 147 4.95 2.63 8.44
N LEU A 148 5.15 2.11 7.22
CA LEU A 148 5.08 0.68 6.94
C LEU A 148 6.07 -0.09 7.81
N LYS A 149 7.30 0.42 7.97
CA LYS A 149 8.34 -0.17 8.82
C LYS A 149 7.85 -0.40 10.26
N ARG A 150 7.22 0.59 10.89
CA ARG A 150 6.73 0.46 12.27
C ARG A 150 5.57 -0.54 12.37
N LEU A 151 4.65 -0.53 11.40
CA LEU A 151 3.57 -1.52 11.37
C LEU A 151 4.12 -2.94 11.17
N ALA A 152 5.04 -3.14 10.23
CA ALA A 152 5.69 -4.42 9.98
C ALA A 152 6.48 -4.91 11.21
N GLN A 153 7.19 -4.01 11.88
CA GLN A 153 7.95 -4.35 13.08
C GLN A 153 7.04 -4.81 14.23
N VAL A 154 5.98 -4.06 14.53
CA VAL A 154 5.10 -4.36 15.68
C VAL A 154 4.16 -5.53 15.40
N ILE A 155 3.57 -5.59 14.20
CA ILE A 155 2.54 -6.58 13.87
C ILE A 155 3.14 -7.87 13.32
N LEU A 156 4.13 -7.78 12.44
CA LEU A 156 4.73 -8.94 11.77
C LEU A 156 6.05 -9.40 12.42
N GLY A 157 6.63 -8.61 13.33
CA GLY A 157 7.95 -8.89 13.90
C GLY A 157 9.09 -8.79 12.89
N ARG A 158 8.90 -8.04 11.78
CA ARG A 158 9.89 -7.92 10.70
C ARG A 158 10.56 -6.55 10.73
N ASP A 159 11.89 -6.51 10.70
CA ASP A 159 12.64 -5.28 10.41
C ASP A 159 12.86 -5.19 8.89
N ILE A 160 12.02 -4.39 8.24
CA ILE A 160 12.11 -4.07 6.81
C ILE A 160 12.77 -2.70 6.64
N GLN A 161 13.23 -2.36 5.43
CA GLN A 161 13.85 -1.06 5.15
C GLN A 161 15.04 -0.77 6.10
N SER A 162 15.88 -1.78 6.39
CA SER A 162 17.09 -1.64 7.24
C SER A 162 18.26 -0.95 6.51
N GLY A 163 18.04 -0.55 5.26
CA GLY A 163 18.94 0.26 4.42
C GLY A 163 18.12 1.18 3.52
N SER A 164 18.30 1.07 2.20
CA SER A 164 17.31 1.62 1.26
C SER A 164 16.04 0.77 1.25
N HIS A 165 14.95 1.34 0.76
CA HIS A 165 13.71 0.63 0.55
C HIS A 165 13.87 -0.42 -0.56
N CYS A 166 13.00 -1.43 -0.50
CA CYS A 166 12.89 -2.46 -1.51
C CYS A 166 11.41 -2.68 -1.79
N SER A 167 10.90 -2.09 -2.88
CA SER A 167 9.51 -2.28 -3.30
C SER A 167 8.95 -3.72 -3.30
N ILE A 168 9.77 -4.76 -3.49
CA ILE A 168 9.31 -6.16 -3.32
C ILE A 168 9.03 -6.45 -1.84
N GLU A 169 9.98 -6.16 -0.94
CA GLU A 169 9.83 -6.36 0.51
C GLU A 169 8.63 -5.57 1.04
N ASP A 170 8.49 -4.33 0.60
CA ASP A 170 7.41 -3.43 1.02
C ASP A 170 6.04 -3.91 0.51
N SER A 171 5.96 -4.38 -0.74
CA SER A 171 4.72 -5.00 -1.28
C SER A 171 4.34 -6.27 -0.52
N ILE A 172 5.30 -7.14 -0.19
CA ILE A 172 5.05 -8.37 0.58
C ILE A 172 4.59 -8.03 2.00
N ALA A 173 5.29 -7.13 2.69
CA ALA A 173 4.92 -6.70 4.04
C ALA A 173 3.52 -6.08 4.07
N THR A 174 3.19 -5.26 3.07
CA THR A 174 1.86 -4.67 2.92
C THR A 174 0.79 -5.73 2.69
N MET A 175 1.03 -6.70 1.81
CA MET A 175 0.09 -7.81 1.57
C MET A 175 -0.14 -8.64 2.83
N ASP A 176 0.90 -8.91 3.61
CA ASP A 176 0.77 -9.68 4.85
C ASP A 176 0.03 -8.90 5.95
N LEU A 177 0.24 -7.58 6.04
CA LEU A 177 -0.58 -6.71 6.90
C LEU A 177 -2.04 -6.70 6.46
N TYR A 178 -2.32 -6.68 5.15
CA TYR A 178 -3.68 -6.73 4.61
C TYR A 178 -4.42 -7.99 5.04
N LYS A 179 -3.78 -9.17 4.95
CA LYS A 179 -4.40 -10.46 5.33
C LYS A 179 -4.88 -10.48 6.79
N ILE A 180 -4.19 -9.77 7.68
CA ILE A 180 -4.57 -9.68 9.11
C ILE A 180 -5.90 -8.94 9.28
N VAL A 181 -6.17 -7.95 8.43
CA VAL A 181 -7.35 -7.08 8.51
C VAL A 181 -8.29 -7.22 7.32
N GLU A 182 -8.14 -8.26 6.51
CA GLU A 182 -8.88 -8.47 5.26
C GLU A 182 -10.40 -8.38 5.46
N ASN A 183 -10.88 -8.98 6.55
CA ASN A 183 -12.31 -9.00 6.91
C ASN A 183 -12.87 -7.66 7.41
N ASP A 184 -12.01 -6.68 7.72
CA ASP A 184 -12.44 -5.34 8.18
C ASP A 184 -12.78 -4.40 7.01
N TRP A 185 -12.30 -4.72 5.81
CA TRP A 185 -12.43 -3.89 4.62
C TRP A 185 -13.81 -4.00 3.95
N GLY A 186 -14.82 -3.46 4.64
CA GLY A 186 -16.23 -3.38 4.24
C GLY A 186 -17.08 -2.53 5.19
N ASN A 187 -16.55 -2.21 6.38
CA ASN A 187 -17.21 -1.36 7.36
C ASN A 187 -16.81 0.11 7.11
N ASN A 188 -17.80 0.96 6.83
CA ASN A 188 -17.62 2.37 6.48
C ASN A 188 -16.83 3.14 7.55
N VAL A 189 -15.53 3.34 7.33
CA VAL A 189 -14.74 4.30 8.12
C VAL A 189 -14.91 5.69 7.49
N LYS A 190 -15.52 6.61 8.25
CA LYS A 190 -15.59 8.03 7.88
C LYS A 190 -14.17 8.60 7.78
N SER A 191 -13.83 9.12 6.60
CA SER A 191 -12.53 9.74 6.34
C SER A 191 -12.39 11.07 7.08
N SER A 192 -11.69 11.07 8.21
CA SER A 192 -11.08 12.27 8.77
C SER A 192 -9.73 12.51 8.10
N THR A 193 -9.36 13.77 7.82
CA THR A 193 -8.02 14.12 7.33
C THR A 193 -6.96 13.70 8.37
N LEU A 194 -6.22 12.62 8.11
CA LEU A 194 -5.15 12.13 8.98
C LEU A 194 -3.86 12.89 8.70
N LYS A 195 -3.07 13.15 9.75
CA LYS A 195 -1.69 13.66 9.63
C LYS A 195 -0.71 12.49 9.69
N TYR A 196 0.42 12.59 9.00
CA TYR A 196 1.50 11.61 9.16
C TYR A 196 2.09 11.71 10.56
N LEU A 197 2.33 10.57 11.19
CA LEU A 197 3.10 10.49 12.42
C LEU A 197 4.52 10.93 12.09
N ASP A 198 5.03 11.93 12.80
CA ASP A 198 6.41 12.36 12.64
C ASP A 198 7.34 11.23 13.06
N ASP A 199 7.93 10.58 12.07
CA ASP A 199 8.98 9.60 12.24
C ASP A 199 10.00 9.73 11.11
N PHE A 200 11.25 9.33 11.39
CA PHE A 200 12.38 9.48 10.48
C PHE A 200 12.35 8.52 9.27
N PHE A 201 11.27 7.74 9.11
CA PHE A 201 11.15 6.71 8.08
C PHE A 201 10.42 7.22 6.83
N TRP A 202 9.75 8.37 6.94
CA TRP A 202 9.25 9.05 5.76
C TRP A 202 10.40 9.74 5.03
N PRO A 203 10.45 9.65 3.69
CA PRO A 203 11.28 10.55 2.93
C PRO A 203 10.95 12.01 3.25
N CYS A 204 11.97 12.84 3.45
CA CYS A 204 11.79 14.23 3.88
C CYS A 204 11.02 15.12 2.89
N TRP A 205 10.83 14.66 1.64
CA TRP A 205 9.99 15.33 0.64
C TRP A 205 8.50 14.91 0.68
N LEU A 206 8.13 14.00 1.59
CA LEU A 206 6.73 13.62 1.87
C LEU A 206 6.14 14.37 3.09
N GLN A 207 6.98 15.08 3.85
CA GLN A 207 6.61 15.94 4.97
C GLN A 207 6.43 17.39 4.51
#